data_AF-A0A1C4X0K9-F1
#
_entry.id   AF-A0A1C4X0K9-F1
#
_cell.length_a   1.000
_cell.length_b   1.000
_cell.length_c   1.000
_cell.angle_alpha   90.00
_cell.angle_beta   90.00
_cell.angle_gamma   90.00
#
_symmetry.space_group_name_H-M   'P 1'
#
loop_
_entity.id
_entity.type
_entity.pdbx_description
1 polymer ?
#
loop_
_entity_poly.entity_id
_entity_poly.type
_entity_poly.pdbx_seq_one_letter_code
_entity_poly.pdbx_strand_id
1 'polypeptide(L)'
;MILTALAARLTEAANQTGTDPASRARVLLELQSELADALTATINEAVAAAAADIGRLETAEAIGRSPAEVGRRITAHNRRVGKPGRPGRRRRQTA
;
A
#
# COMPACT_ATOMS: atom_id res chain seq x y z
N MET A 1 7.53 -10.33 -1.98
CA MET A 1 8.91 -10.51 -1.47
C MET A 1 9.58 -9.25 -0.89
N ILE A 2 8.97 -8.06 -0.94
CA ILE A 2 9.63 -6.82 -0.47
C ILE A 2 9.57 -6.67 1.07
N LEU A 3 8.43 -7.01 1.70
CA LEU A 3 8.24 -6.80 3.15
C LEU A 3 9.18 -7.62 4.05
N THR A 4 9.45 -8.88 3.71
CA THR A 4 10.32 -9.76 4.51
C THR A 4 11.77 -9.23 4.55
N ALA A 5 12.27 -8.73 3.41
CA ALA A 5 13.60 -8.14 3.33
C ALA A 5 13.69 -6.83 4.14
N LEU A 6 12.65 -5.98 4.08
CA LEU A 6 12.59 -4.75 4.88
C LEU A 6 12.50 -5.04 6.38
N ALA A 7 11.75 -6.06 6.80
CA ALA A 7 11.68 -6.48 8.19
C ALA A 7 13.05 -6.94 8.72
N ALA A 8 13.79 -7.72 7.92
CA ALA A 8 15.14 -8.14 8.29
C ALA A 8 16.09 -6.93 8.48
N ARG A 9 16.04 -5.95 7.57
CA ARG A 9 16.82 -4.70 7.69
C ARG A 9 16.44 -3.89 8.92
N LEU A 10 15.15 -3.81 9.26
CA LEU A 10 14.68 -3.14 10.48
C LEU A 10 15.24 -3.83 11.75
N THR A 11 15.18 -5.16 11.80
CA THR A 11 15.76 -5.93 12.91
C THR A 11 17.26 -5.71 13.03
N GLU A 12 17.98 -5.70 11.91
CA GLU A 12 19.41 -5.41 11.89
C GLU A 12 19.72 -4.00 12.41
N ALA A 13 19.04 -2.96 11.90
CA ALA A 13 19.23 -1.58 12.34
C ALA A 13 18.86 -1.36 13.82
N ALA A 14 17.83 -2.05 14.33
CA ALA A 14 17.45 -1.99 15.74
C ALA A 14 18.50 -2.64 16.66
N ASN A 15 19.13 -3.72 16.20
CA ASN A 15 20.11 -4.48 16.98
C ASN A 15 21.53 -3.88 16.94
N GLN A 16 21.79 -2.87 16.11
CA GLN A 16 23.05 -2.13 16.10
C GLN A 16 23.19 -1.30 17.39
N THR A 17 23.70 -1.93 18.45
CA THR A 17 23.83 -1.33 19.79
C THR A 17 25.13 -0.56 20.00
N GLY A 18 26.10 -0.70 19.08
CA GLY A 18 27.41 -0.02 19.13
C GLY A 18 27.59 1.14 18.15
N THR A 19 26.57 1.46 17.35
CA THR A 19 26.61 2.53 16.35
C THR A 19 26.20 3.86 16.98
N ASP A 20 26.80 4.97 16.50
CA ASP A 20 26.38 6.33 16.83
C ASP A 20 24.83 6.47 16.76
N PRO A 21 24.17 6.95 17.83
CA PRO A 21 22.71 7.07 17.88
C PRO A 21 22.10 7.89 16.74
N ALA A 22 22.79 8.93 16.28
CA ALA A 22 22.30 9.78 15.19
C ALA A 22 22.32 9.04 13.85
N SER A 23 23.38 8.27 13.59
CA SER A 23 23.49 7.41 12.40
C SER A 23 22.43 6.32 12.37
N ARG A 24 22.15 5.69 13.52
CA ARG A 24 21.06 4.70 13.65
C ARG A 24 19.68 5.34 13.40
N ALA A 25 19.43 6.53 13.94
CA ALA A 25 18.17 7.24 13.73
C ALA A 25 17.94 7.58 12.25
N ARG A 26 18.99 7.98 11.52
CA ARG A 26 18.90 8.24 10.07
C ARG A 26 18.44 6.99 9.30
N VAL A 27 19.07 5.84 9.55
CA VAL A 27 18.72 4.56 8.90
C VAL A 27 17.27 4.16 9.21
N LEU A 28 16.82 4.33 10.46
CA LEU A 28 15.45 4.00 10.84
C LEU A 28 14.41 4.90 10.16
N LEU A 29 14.71 6.19 9.98
CA LEU A 29 13.84 7.12 9.26
C LEU A 29 13.74 6.80 7.76
N GLU A 30 14.85 6.41 7.14
CA GLU A 30 14.86 5.94 5.75
C GLU A 30 14.00 4.68 5.61
N LEU A 31 14.25 3.66 6.45
CA LEU A 31 13.48 2.42 6.48
C LEU A 31 11.99 2.63 6.77
N GLN A 32 11.63 3.63 7.59
CA GLN A 32 10.24 3.97 7.89
C GLN A 32 9.46 4.31 6.63
N SER A 33 10.05 5.11 5.73
CA SER A 33 9.38 5.51 4.49
C SER A 33 9.19 4.32 3.55
N GLU A 34 10.23 3.50 3.37
CA GLU A 34 10.17 2.29 2.54
C GLU A 34 9.15 1.27 3.07
N LEU A 35 9.11 1.07 4.39
CA LEU A 35 8.14 0.18 5.04
C LEU A 35 6.71 0.68 4.88
N ALA A 36 6.47 1.98 5.05
CA ALA A 36 5.15 2.57 4.88
C ALA A 36 4.62 2.37 3.45
N ASP A 37 5.48 2.57 2.46
CA ASP A 37 5.14 2.37 1.04
C ASP A 37 4.89 0.90 0.71
N ALA A 38 5.75 -0.01 1.21
CA ALA A 38 5.60 -1.45 0.99
C ALA A 38 4.34 -2.02 1.68
N LEU A 39 4.05 -1.58 2.90
CA LEU A 39 2.81 -1.94 3.61
C LEU A 39 1.59 -1.44 2.86
N THR A 40 1.60 -0.17 2.45
CA THR A 40 0.50 0.42 1.68
C THR A 40 0.24 -0.35 0.39
N ALA A 41 1.29 -0.71 -0.35
CA ALA A 41 1.17 -1.50 -1.58
C ALA A 41 0.54 -2.88 -1.31
N THR A 42 1.00 -3.56 -0.27
CA THR A 42 0.51 -4.90 0.13
C THR A 42 -0.95 -4.85 0.57
N ILE A 43 -1.33 -3.85 1.36
CA ILE A 43 -2.72 -3.62 1.76
C ILE A 43 -3.60 -3.36 0.53
N ASN A 44 -3.15 -2.52 -0.41
CA ASN A 44 -3.93 -2.20 -1.60
C ASN A 44 -4.14 -3.42 -2.50
N GLU A 45 -3.13 -4.30 -2.60
CA GLU A 45 -3.25 -5.59 -3.29
C GLU A 45 -4.26 -6.51 -2.61
N ALA A 46 -4.17 -6.70 -1.29
CA ALA A 46 -5.11 -7.52 -0.53
C ALA A 46 -6.55 -7.00 -0.64
N VAL A 47 -6.75 -5.68 -0.57
CA VAL A 47 -8.05 -5.04 -0.76
C VAL A 47 -8.57 -5.25 -2.19
N ALA A 48 -7.70 -5.17 -3.21
CA ALA A 48 -8.10 -5.41 -4.59
C ALA A 48 -8.49 -6.88 -4.83
N ALA A 49 -7.78 -7.82 -4.22
CA ALA A 49 -8.11 -9.24 -4.27
C ALA A 49 -9.45 -9.53 -3.56
N ALA A 50 -9.64 -9.03 -2.34
CA ALA A 50 -10.90 -9.18 -1.60
C ALA A 50 -12.08 -8.59 -2.38
N ALA A 51 -11.93 -7.38 -2.94
CA ALA A 51 -12.99 -6.75 -3.71
C ALA A 51 -13.32 -7.49 -5.02
N ALA A 52 -12.38 -8.26 -5.57
CA ALA A 52 -12.62 -9.14 -6.72
C ALA A 52 -13.36 -10.43 -6.34
N ASP A 53 -13.18 -10.90 -5.11
CA ASP A 53 -13.77 -12.14 -4.59
C ASP A 53 -15.19 -11.92 -4.02
N ILE A 54 -15.32 -11.02 -3.04
CA ILE A 54 -16.57 -10.81 -2.29
C ILE A 54 -17.31 -9.52 -2.66
N GLY A 55 -16.73 -8.68 -3.52
CA GLY A 55 -17.31 -7.39 -3.90
C GLY A 55 -16.86 -6.22 -3.01
N ARG A 56 -17.11 -5.00 -3.50
CA ARG A 56 -16.58 -3.76 -2.91
C ARG A 56 -17.25 -3.38 -1.59
N LEU A 57 -18.56 -3.59 -1.47
CA LEU A 57 -19.31 -3.16 -0.27
C LEU A 57 -18.98 -4.09 0.90
N GLU A 58 -18.95 -5.38 0.63
CA GLU A 58 -18.62 -6.47 1.54
C GLU A 58 -17.17 -6.37 2.00
N THR A 59 -16.24 -6.06 1.09
CA THR A 59 -14.85 -5.76 1.46
C THR A 59 -14.76 -4.55 2.39
N ALA A 60 -15.54 -3.49 2.13
CA ALA A 60 -15.52 -2.27 2.94
C ALA A 60 -16.01 -2.55 4.37
N GLU A 61 -17.08 -3.32 4.50
CA GLU A 61 -17.59 -3.79 5.79
C GLU A 61 -16.57 -4.66 6.53
N ALA A 62 -16.00 -5.66 5.85
CA ALA A 62 -15.05 -6.61 6.45
C ALA A 62 -13.79 -5.93 7.03
N ILE A 63 -13.33 -4.83 6.44
CA ILE A 63 -12.14 -4.09 6.91
C ILE A 63 -12.49 -2.83 7.72
N GLY A 64 -13.77 -2.55 7.98
CA GLY A 64 -14.23 -1.39 8.73
C GLY A 64 -13.90 -0.04 8.05
N ARG A 65 -13.97 0.02 6.71
CA ARG A 65 -13.68 1.23 5.92
C ARG A 65 -14.85 1.61 5.02
N SER A 66 -14.78 2.80 4.43
CA SER A 66 -15.79 3.25 3.47
C SER A 66 -15.59 2.57 2.10
N PRO A 67 -16.68 2.31 1.33
CA PRO A 67 -16.56 1.82 -0.05
C PRO A 67 -15.75 2.74 -0.97
N ALA A 68 -15.74 4.06 -0.68
CA ALA A 68 -14.94 5.03 -1.40
C ALA A 68 -13.43 4.84 -1.15
N GLU A 69 -13.03 4.53 0.09
CA GLU A 69 -11.63 4.21 0.39
C GLU A 69 -11.20 2.92 -0.32
N VAL A 70 -12.02 1.87 -0.28
CA VAL A 70 -11.77 0.62 -1.01
C VAL A 70 -11.57 0.92 -2.51
N GLY A 71 -12.43 1.74 -3.11
CA GLY A 71 -12.29 2.17 -4.51
C GLY A 71 -10.96 2.90 -4.80
N ARG A 72 -10.50 3.78 -3.91
CA ARG A 72 -9.20 4.45 -4.04
C ARG A 72 -8.04 3.46 -3.97
N ARG A 73 -8.08 2.49 -3.05
CA ARG A 73 -7.05 1.46 -2.89
C ARG A 73 -6.96 0.54 -4.11
N ILE A 74 -8.09 0.11 -4.65
CA ILE A 74 -8.16 -0.66 -5.91
C ILE A 74 -7.53 0.13 -7.06
N THR A 75 -7.88 1.42 -7.18
CA THR A 75 -7.33 2.30 -8.23
C THR A 75 -5.81 2.44 -8.10
N ALA A 76 -5.30 2.63 -6.88
CA ALA A 76 -3.88 2.71 -6.61
C ALA A 76 -3.14 1.41 -6.95
N HIS A 77 -3.69 0.24 -6.58
CA HIS A 77 -3.15 -1.05 -6.96
C HIS A 77 -3.12 -1.23 -8.49
N ASN A 78 -4.25 -1.00 -9.17
CA ASN A 78 -4.35 -1.15 -10.63
C ASN A 78 -3.35 -0.25 -11.38
N ARG A 79 -3.16 0.99 -10.93
CA ARG A 79 -2.15 1.90 -11.48
C ARG A 79 -0.74 1.33 -11.32
N ARG A 80 -0.41 0.78 -10.15
CA ARG A 80 0.90 0.20 -9.84
C ARG A 80 1.22 -1.03 -10.70
N VAL A 81 0.23 -1.89 -10.97
CA VAL A 81 0.40 -3.11 -11.77
C VAL A 81 0.15 -2.90 -13.27
N GLY A 82 -0.05 -1.66 -13.72
CA GLY A 82 -0.28 -1.34 -15.13
C GLY A 82 -1.61 -1.81 -15.71
N LYS A 83 -2.60 -2.15 -14.86
CA LYS A 83 -3.94 -2.52 -15.34
C LYS A 83 -4.65 -1.26 -15.85
N PRO A 84 -5.11 -1.23 -17.12
CA PRO A 84 -5.81 -0.07 -17.65
C PRO A 84 -7.07 0.19 -16.82
N GLY A 85 -7.29 1.46 -16.45
CA GLY A 85 -8.55 1.87 -15.86
C GLY A 85 -9.70 1.52 -16.81
N ARG A 86 -10.88 1.17 -16.26
CA ARG A 86 -12.07 0.85 -17.07
C ARG A 86 -12.24 1.90 -18.20
N PRO A 87 -12.47 1.50 -19.46
CA PRO A 87 -12.85 2.44 -20.50
C PRO A 87 -14.21 3.03 -20.11
N GLY A 88 -14.27 4.32 -19.76
CA GLY A 88 -15.57 4.96 -19.58
C GLY A 88 -15.62 6.16 -18.65
N ARG A 89 -15.27 7.33 -19.16
CA ARG A 89 -16.17 8.50 -19.12
C ARG A 89 -15.84 9.37 -20.32
N ARG A 90 -16.54 9.16 -21.45
CA ARG A 90 -16.56 10.15 -22.54
C ARG A 90 -16.93 11.49 -21.92
N ARG A 91 -16.16 12.54 -22.24
CA ARG A 91 -16.49 13.91 -21.85
C ARG A 91 -17.97 14.16 -22.21
N ARG A 92 -18.74 14.64 -21.24
CA ARG A 92 -20.08 15.18 -21.51
C ARG A 92 -19.84 16.38 -22.44
N GLN A 93 -20.09 16.23 -23.73
CA GLN A 93 -20.15 17.35 -24.64
C GLN A 93 -21.34 18.18 -24.17
N THR A 94 -21.06 19.32 -23.54
CA THR A 94 -22.02 20.41 -23.38
C THR A 94 -22.31 20.94 -24.78
N ALA A 95 -23.55 20.76 -25.23
CA ALA A 95 -24.13 21.49 -26.34
C ALA A 95 -24.35 22.96 -25.95
#